data_AF-A0A059E4G3-F1
#
_entry.id   AF-A0A059E4G3-F1
#
_cell.length_a   1.000
_cell.length_b   1.000
_cell.length_c   1.000
_cell.angle_alpha   90.00
_cell.angle_beta   90.00
_cell.angle_gamma   90.00
#
_symmetry.space_group_name_H-M   'P 1'
#
loop_
_entity.id
_entity.type
_entity.pdbx_description
1 polymer ?
#
loop_
_entity_poly.entity_id
_entity_poly.type
_entity_poly.pdbx_seq_one_letter_code
_entity_poly.pdbx_strand_id
1 'polypeptide(L)'
;MRLGCILIAAGLLAACGQERAEAPAETPAPATTEVSSDLDSALEAEPAAPPVDDINYQALSGYDESWYVSAGWPGEYPAGFAVLDAGTSVPAWTVPNGANEADTSCALPQYANYQLWNYDRADADDLRFFVATKTFPVTLSQDASIEYISDGGIHTLDLKAGDQLTYLRYLGEGFTVVAYEGAEYDINEAELRDISDIGSMPTVEDQWVRVTCADGTQPWLLYASVIDHPGIVPSPMLAYGEASDIAPEDAEQIRMDAEANRLAYEGVEPGSLE
;
A
#
# COMPACT_ATOMS: atom_id res chain seq x y z
N MET A 1 -20.91 4.87 -4.10
CA MET A 1 -20.89 6.21 -4.74
C MET A 1 -20.21 7.16 -3.78
N ARG A 2 -18.93 7.46 -3.98
CA ARG A 2 -18.25 8.62 -3.37
C ARG A 2 -16.90 8.81 -4.06
N LEU A 3 -16.74 10.00 -4.66
CA LEU A 3 -15.47 10.58 -5.07
C LEU A 3 -14.99 11.43 -3.89
N GLY A 4 -13.69 11.38 -3.57
CA GLY A 4 -13.07 12.28 -2.60
C GLY A 4 -11.68 12.68 -3.08
N CYS A 5 -11.55 13.91 -3.59
CA CYS A 5 -10.27 14.53 -3.93
C CYS A 5 -9.78 15.29 -2.69
N ILE A 6 -8.53 15.05 -2.27
CA ILE A 6 -7.89 15.74 -1.15
C ILE A 6 -7.24 17.03 -1.66
N LEU A 7 -7.58 18.18 -1.05
CA LEU A 7 -6.87 19.45 -1.27
C LEU A 7 -6.13 19.82 0.02
N ILE A 8 -4.80 19.89 -0.08
CA ILE A 8 -3.89 20.27 1.00
C ILE A 8 -3.95 21.79 1.23
N ALA A 9 -4.30 22.21 2.45
CA ALA A 9 -4.24 23.62 2.86
C ALA A 9 -2.87 23.93 3.50
N ALA A 10 -2.03 24.69 2.79
CA ALA A 10 -0.77 25.21 3.31
C ALA A 10 -0.99 26.43 4.22
N GLY A 11 -0.66 26.30 5.51
CA GLY A 11 -0.66 27.40 6.47
C GLY A 11 0.64 28.22 6.40
N LEU A 12 0.56 29.46 5.94
CA LEU A 12 1.66 30.44 5.99
C LEU A 12 1.59 31.25 7.29
N LEU A 13 2.59 31.09 8.15
CA LEU A 13 2.89 31.99 9.27
C LEU A 13 3.53 33.28 8.73
N ALA A 14 2.79 34.38 8.72
CA ALA A 14 3.34 35.71 8.48
C ALA A 14 3.60 36.43 9.81
N ALA A 15 4.86 36.74 10.08
CA ALA A 15 5.30 37.57 11.19
C ALA A 15 4.96 39.06 10.94
N CYS A 16 4.35 39.70 11.93
CA CYS A 16 4.10 41.14 11.97
C CYS A 16 5.37 41.90 12.38
N GLY A 17 5.63 43.04 11.73
CA GLY A 17 6.42 44.13 12.32
C GLY A 17 7.13 45.03 11.31
N GLN A 18 6.56 46.20 11.00
CA GLN A 18 7.06 47.53 11.44
C GLN A 18 6.43 48.68 10.61
N GLU A 19 6.05 49.76 11.30
CA GLU A 19 5.27 50.90 10.80
C GLU A 19 6.03 51.93 9.93
N ARG A 20 5.36 52.34 8.84
CA ARG A 20 5.09 53.69 8.29
C ARG A 20 6.09 54.87 8.41
N ALA A 21 6.53 55.37 7.24
CA ALA A 21 6.53 56.77 6.74
C ALA A 21 7.25 56.75 5.36
N GLU A 22 6.92 57.43 4.27
CA GLU A 22 6.38 58.76 3.97
C GLU A 22 6.03 58.77 2.45
N ALA A 23 5.15 59.67 2.00
CA ALA A 23 4.94 59.99 0.57
C ALA A 23 4.91 61.54 0.44
N PRO A 24 4.99 62.18 -0.74
CA PRO A 24 4.97 61.64 -2.12
C PRO A 24 5.94 62.32 -3.13
N ALA A 25 6.14 61.73 -4.31
CA ALA A 25 6.40 62.47 -5.56
C ALA A 25 6.09 61.60 -6.80
N GLU A 26 5.24 62.12 -7.70
CA GLU A 26 4.79 61.48 -8.95
C GLU A 26 5.90 61.43 -10.02
N THR A 27 6.03 60.30 -10.73
CA THR A 27 6.70 60.14 -12.04
C THR A 27 6.15 58.84 -12.70
N PRO A 28 5.96 58.78 -14.03
CA PRO A 28 4.83 58.08 -14.66
C PRO A 28 4.97 56.56 -14.77
N ALA A 29 3.81 55.91 -14.91
CA ALA A 29 3.65 54.45 -15.01
C ALA A 29 4.56 53.81 -16.07
N PRO A 30 5.34 52.78 -15.72
CA PRO A 30 5.91 51.88 -16.71
C PRO A 30 4.84 50.89 -17.18
N ALA A 31 4.90 50.55 -18.47
CA ALA A 31 3.97 49.69 -19.18
C ALA A 31 3.75 48.35 -18.46
N THR A 32 2.48 47.93 -18.42
CA THR A 32 2.06 46.56 -18.10
C THR A 32 2.65 45.63 -19.16
N THR A 33 3.77 45.00 -18.84
CA THR A 33 4.13 43.71 -19.43
C THR A 33 3.26 42.68 -18.71
N GLU A 34 2.19 42.23 -19.36
CA GLU A 34 1.50 41.02 -18.95
C GLU A 34 2.51 39.87 -19.04
N VAL A 35 3.07 39.48 -17.91
CA VAL A 35 3.68 38.17 -17.78
C VAL A 35 2.50 37.20 -17.73
N SER A 36 2.20 36.60 -18.89
CA SER A 36 1.34 35.43 -18.95
C SER A 36 1.84 34.44 -17.90
N SER A 37 1.00 34.12 -16.93
CA SER A 37 1.25 33.10 -15.93
C SER A 37 0.96 31.73 -16.54
N ASP A 38 1.65 31.41 -17.63
CA ASP A 38 1.73 30.05 -18.18
C ASP A 38 2.86 29.29 -17.47
N LEU A 39 2.84 29.35 -16.12
CA LEU A 39 3.44 28.31 -15.31
C LEU A 39 2.32 27.29 -15.10
N ASP A 40 2.05 26.52 -16.15
CA ASP A 40 1.42 25.22 -16.02
C ASP A 40 2.24 24.47 -14.96
N SER A 41 1.65 24.43 -13.77
CA SER A 41 2.16 23.64 -12.66
C SER A 41 1.99 22.21 -13.12
N ALA A 42 3.04 21.65 -13.70
CA ALA A 42 3.24 20.21 -13.81
C ALA A 42 3.43 19.67 -12.38
N LEU A 43 2.37 19.76 -11.58
CA LEU A 43 2.10 18.80 -10.54
C LEU A 43 1.84 17.51 -11.31
N GLU A 44 2.80 16.59 -11.23
CA GLU A 44 2.64 15.17 -11.54
C GLU A 44 1.20 14.80 -11.17
N ALA A 45 0.40 14.43 -12.18
CA ALA A 45 -0.95 13.97 -11.94
C ALA A 45 -0.87 12.83 -10.92
N GLU A 46 -1.63 12.91 -9.82
CA GLU A 46 -1.76 11.79 -8.90
C GLU A 46 -2.04 10.54 -9.74
N PRO A 47 -1.26 9.45 -9.55
CA PRO A 47 -1.50 8.22 -10.29
C PRO A 47 -2.96 7.84 -10.11
N ALA A 48 -3.63 7.52 -11.21
CA ALA A 48 -5.04 7.15 -11.18
C ALA A 48 -5.21 6.02 -10.16
N ALA A 49 -6.13 6.20 -9.20
CA ALA A 49 -6.46 5.14 -8.27
C ALA A 49 -6.79 3.87 -9.07
N PRO A 50 -6.25 2.70 -8.69
CA PRO A 50 -6.54 1.46 -9.38
C PRO A 50 -8.06 1.28 -9.44
N PRO A 51 -8.59 0.72 -10.54
CA PRO A 51 -10.03 0.53 -10.70
C PRO A 51 -10.60 -0.21 -9.49
N VAL A 52 -11.76 0.27 -9.00
CA VAL A 52 -12.46 -0.37 -7.88
C VAL A 52 -12.80 -1.80 -8.29
N ASP A 53 -12.11 -2.74 -7.67
CA ASP A 53 -12.33 -4.16 -7.85
C ASP A 53 -13.65 -4.55 -7.20
N ASP A 54 -14.65 -4.93 -8.00
CA ASP A 54 -16.00 -5.27 -7.52
C ASP A 54 -16.11 -6.73 -7.03
N ILE A 55 -14.96 -7.40 -6.90
CA ILE A 55 -14.86 -8.78 -6.44
C ILE A 55 -15.07 -8.87 -4.93
N ASN A 56 -15.98 -9.77 -4.52
CA ASN A 56 -16.14 -10.14 -3.13
C ASN A 56 -15.12 -11.22 -2.73
N TYR A 57 -13.91 -10.78 -2.34
CA TYR A 57 -12.82 -11.66 -1.95
C TYR A 57 -13.12 -12.53 -0.72
N GLN A 58 -13.91 -12.04 0.23
CA GLN A 58 -14.37 -12.85 1.36
C GLN A 58 -15.15 -14.07 0.86
N ALA A 59 -16.07 -13.89 -0.09
CA ALA A 59 -16.90 -14.98 -0.60
C ALA A 59 -16.13 -15.96 -1.51
N LEU A 60 -15.01 -15.53 -2.09
CA LEU A 60 -14.14 -16.38 -2.94
C LEU A 60 -13.08 -17.15 -2.15
N SER A 61 -12.83 -16.74 -0.91
CA SER A 61 -11.77 -17.31 -0.06
C SER A 61 -12.32 -18.28 0.97
N GLY A 62 -11.40 -18.99 1.64
CA GLY A 62 -11.73 -19.89 2.73
C GLY A 62 -11.67 -19.25 4.12
N TYR A 63 -11.47 -17.93 4.23
CA TYR A 63 -11.30 -17.26 5.51
C TYR A 63 -12.62 -17.14 6.28
N ASP A 64 -12.55 -17.27 7.60
CA ASP A 64 -13.70 -17.03 8.49
C ASP A 64 -13.78 -15.55 8.89
N GLU A 65 -14.76 -15.21 9.74
CA GLU A 65 -15.02 -13.85 10.21
C GLU A 65 -13.92 -13.28 11.14
N SER A 66 -12.92 -14.09 11.53
CA SER A 66 -11.76 -13.58 12.28
C SER A 66 -10.71 -12.90 11.38
N TRP A 67 -10.94 -12.89 10.07
CA TRP A 67 -10.09 -12.23 9.08
C TRP A 67 -10.84 -11.11 8.37
N TYR A 68 -10.13 -10.03 8.10
CA TYR A 68 -10.57 -8.99 7.20
C TYR A 68 -9.95 -9.20 5.82
N VAL A 69 -10.80 -9.40 4.81
CA VAL A 69 -10.36 -9.65 3.44
C VAL A 69 -10.71 -8.47 2.56
N SER A 70 -9.70 -7.89 1.91
CA SER A 70 -9.88 -6.67 1.09
C SER A 70 -8.89 -6.62 -0.07
N ALA A 71 -9.25 -5.85 -1.10
CA ALA A 71 -8.46 -5.72 -2.32
C ALA A 71 -7.08 -5.06 -2.08
N GLY A 72 -6.14 -5.36 -2.97
CA GLY A 72 -4.77 -4.86 -2.94
C GLY A 72 -3.91 -5.54 -1.88
N TRP A 73 -2.64 -5.12 -1.83
CA TRP A 73 -1.67 -5.54 -0.82
C TRP A 73 -1.32 -4.35 0.10
N PRO A 74 -0.93 -4.61 1.36
CA PRO A 74 -0.50 -3.56 2.29
C PRO A 74 0.89 -3.01 1.92
N GLY A 75 1.20 -1.82 2.41
CA GLY A 75 2.45 -1.10 2.19
C GLY A 75 2.29 0.13 1.29
N GLU A 76 3.04 1.20 1.59
CA GLU A 76 3.29 2.31 0.64
C GLU A 76 4.02 1.78 -0.60
N TYR A 77 4.89 0.81 -0.38
CA TYR A 77 5.63 0.05 -1.38
C TYR A 77 5.18 -1.41 -1.25
N PRO A 78 4.05 -1.80 -1.86
CA PRO A 78 3.56 -3.16 -1.76
C PRO A 78 4.59 -4.14 -2.29
N ALA A 79 4.71 -5.27 -1.60
CA ALA A 79 5.57 -6.36 -2.03
C ALA A 79 5.24 -6.83 -3.46
N GLY A 80 6.15 -7.61 -4.02
CA GLY A 80 5.98 -8.25 -5.32
C GLY A 80 7.07 -9.28 -5.52
N PHE A 81 6.94 -10.08 -6.57
CA PHE A 81 7.97 -11.06 -6.91
C PHE A 81 8.16 -11.18 -8.41
N ALA A 82 9.41 -11.40 -8.81
CA ALA A 82 9.80 -11.62 -10.19
C ALA A 82 10.31 -13.04 -10.39
N VAL A 83 9.97 -13.62 -11.54
CA VAL A 83 10.40 -14.96 -11.95
C VAL A 83 11.61 -14.82 -12.85
N LEU A 84 12.80 -15.22 -12.41
CA LEU A 84 14.03 -15.07 -13.21
C LEU A 84 14.42 -16.35 -13.95
N ASP A 85 14.01 -17.52 -13.44
CA ASP A 85 14.38 -18.81 -14.03
C ASP A 85 13.27 -19.36 -14.94
N ALA A 86 13.68 -19.95 -16.07
CA ALA A 86 12.79 -20.67 -16.95
C ALA A 86 12.28 -21.96 -16.29
N GLY A 87 11.03 -22.33 -16.58
CA GLY A 87 10.43 -23.57 -16.06
C GLY A 87 10.05 -23.50 -14.58
N THR A 88 9.98 -22.30 -14.01
CA THR A 88 9.54 -22.08 -12.63
C THR A 88 8.08 -22.52 -12.48
N SER A 89 7.84 -23.45 -11.55
CA SER A 89 6.49 -23.88 -11.18
C SER A 89 6.34 -23.82 -9.67
N VAL A 90 5.30 -23.12 -9.22
CA VAL A 90 5.08 -22.79 -7.80
C VAL A 90 3.81 -23.46 -7.26
N PRO A 91 3.72 -23.68 -5.94
CA PRO A 91 2.47 -24.08 -5.30
C PRO A 91 1.38 -23.04 -5.54
N ALA A 92 0.14 -23.50 -5.75
CA ALA A 92 -0.99 -22.65 -6.06
C ALA A 92 -2.30 -23.22 -5.44
N TRP A 93 -3.28 -22.34 -5.26
CA TRP A 93 -4.56 -22.63 -4.59
C TRP A 93 -5.73 -22.36 -5.53
N THR A 94 -6.65 -23.31 -5.64
CA THR A 94 -7.93 -23.05 -6.32
C THR A 94 -8.87 -22.17 -5.48
N VAL A 95 -8.79 -22.31 -4.15
CA VAL A 95 -9.50 -21.49 -3.16
C VAL A 95 -8.48 -20.92 -2.16
N PRO A 96 -8.30 -19.59 -2.09
CA PRO A 96 -7.25 -19.00 -1.28
C PRO A 96 -7.59 -19.07 0.21
N ASN A 97 -6.68 -19.66 0.99
CA ASN A 97 -6.64 -19.64 2.46
C ASN A 97 -5.28 -20.23 2.91
N GLY A 98 -4.48 -19.45 3.65
CA GLY A 98 -3.11 -19.82 4.02
C GLY A 98 -3.02 -20.96 5.03
N ALA A 99 -4.13 -21.33 5.68
CA ALA A 99 -4.21 -22.50 6.55
C ALA A 99 -4.36 -23.82 5.77
N ASN A 100 -4.69 -23.77 4.48
CA ASN A 100 -4.82 -24.94 3.62
C ASN A 100 -3.52 -25.20 2.85
N GLU A 101 -3.22 -26.48 2.59
CA GLU A 101 -2.17 -26.84 1.65
C GLU A 101 -2.55 -26.43 0.22
N ALA A 102 -1.55 -26.09 -0.60
CA ALA A 102 -1.73 -25.89 -2.03
C ALA A 102 -2.30 -27.16 -2.68
N ASP A 103 -3.32 -27.00 -3.52
CA ASP A 103 -4.03 -28.10 -4.18
C ASP A 103 -3.73 -28.20 -5.68
N THR A 104 -2.94 -27.27 -6.21
CA THR A 104 -2.44 -27.28 -7.58
C THR A 104 -1.06 -26.63 -7.67
N SER A 105 -0.50 -26.56 -8.88
CA SER A 105 0.70 -25.80 -9.18
C SER A 105 0.49 -24.87 -10.37
N CYS A 106 1.29 -23.82 -10.45
CA CYS A 106 1.24 -22.85 -11.54
C CYS A 106 2.62 -22.74 -12.19
N ALA A 107 2.71 -22.99 -13.50
CA ALA A 107 3.91 -22.69 -14.27
C ALA A 107 3.90 -21.21 -14.66
N LEU A 108 4.90 -20.46 -14.20
CA LEU A 108 4.99 -19.01 -14.40
C LEU A 108 5.93 -18.67 -15.57
N PRO A 109 5.64 -17.63 -16.37
CA PRO A 109 6.53 -17.19 -17.42
C PRO A 109 7.83 -16.66 -16.84
N GLN A 110 8.96 -17.00 -17.48
CA GLN A 110 10.23 -16.37 -17.17
C GLN A 110 10.12 -14.85 -17.43
N TYR A 111 10.73 -14.08 -16.53
CA TYR A 111 10.77 -12.63 -16.49
C TYR A 111 9.45 -11.92 -16.14
N ALA A 112 8.39 -12.68 -15.83
CA ALA A 112 7.18 -12.08 -15.30
C ALA A 112 7.42 -11.42 -13.94
N ASN A 113 6.90 -10.21 -13.76
CA ASN A 113 6.92 -9.51 -12.49
C ASN A 113 5.50 -9.32 -11.95
N TYR A 114 5.19 -9.98 -10.83
CA TYR A 114 3.89 -9.93 -10.17
C TYR A 114 3.95 -8.89 -9.05
N GLN A 115 3.59 -7.66 -9.40
CA GLN A 115 3.58 -6.51 -8.50
C GLN A 115 2.39 -5.62 -8.86
N LEU A 116 1.76 -5.00 -7.85
CA LEU A 116 0.50 -4.26 -7.97
C LEU A 116 0.54 -3.10 -8.99
N TRP A 117 1.71 -2.47 -9.17
CA TRP A 117 1.99 -1.37 -10.09
C TRP A 117 2.45 -1.83 -11.48
N ASN A 118 2.63 -3.13 -11.73
CA ASN A 118 2.90 -3.64 -13.07
C ASN A 118 1.57 -3.73 -13.85
N TYR A 119 1.04 -2.57 -14.23
CA TYR A 119 -0.27 -2.45 -14.88
C TYR A 119 -0.33 -3.23 -16.19
N ASP A 120 0.75 -3.23 -16.98
CA ASP A 120 0.81 -3.96 -18.26
C ASP A 120 0.60 -5.47 -18.05
N ARG A 121 1.25 -6.05 -17.04
CA ARG A 121 1.04 -7.46 -16.69
C ARG A 121 -0.31 -7.68 -16.03
N ALA A 122 -0.75 -6.79 -15.14
CA ALA A 122 -2.04 -6.89 -14.48
C ALA A 122 -3.18 -6.95 -15.49
N ASP A 123 -3.15 -6.11 -16.51
CA ASP A 123 -4.13 -6.08 -17.58
C ASP A 123 -4.01 -7.29 -18.51
N ALA A 124 -2.78 -7.68 -18.88
CA ALA A 124 -2.55 -8.81 -19.80
C ALA A 124 -3.00 -10.16 -19.23
N ASP A 125 -2.74 -10.39 -17.94
CA ASP A 125 -2.99 -11.69 -17.27
C ASP A 125 -4.24 -11.68 -16.38
N ASP A 126 -5.00 -10.57 -16.37
CA ASP A 126 -6.15 -10.34 -15.49
C ASP A 126 -5.79 -10.56 -14.01
N LEU A 127 -4.65 -10.01 -13.59
CA LEU A 127 -4.17 -10.19 -12.22
C LEU A 127 -5.13 -9.54 -11.23
N ARG A 128 -5.27 -10.18 -10.07
CA ARG A 128 -6.10 -9.71 -8.97
C ARG A 128 -5.36 -9.89 -7.67
N PHE A 129 -5.27 -8.83 -6.88
CA PHE A 129 -4.52 -8.80 -5.64
C PHE A 129 -5.49 -8.58 -4.48
N PHE A 130 -5.36 -9.37 -3.44
CA PHE A 130 -6.05 -9.10 -2.18
C PHE A 130 -5.18 -9.52 -0.99
N VAL A 131 -5.50 -8.99 0.17
CA VAL A 131 -4.90 -9.36 1.45
C VAL A 131 -5.99 -9.89 2.38
N ALA A 132 -5.67 -10.95 3.10
CA ALA A 132 -6.41 -11.37 4.27
C ALA A 132 -5.58 -11.04 5.50
N THR A 133 -6.10 -10.17 6.36
CA THR A 133 -5.44 -9.78 7.62
C THR A 133 -6.20 -10.37 8.79
N LYS A 134 -5.49 -11.03 9.71
CA LYS A 134 -6.12 -11.55 10.93
C LYS A 134 -6.48 -10.40 11.85
N THR A 135 -7.77 -10.26 12.13
CA THR A 135 -8.26 -9.17 12.98
C THR A 135 -7.86 -9.39 14.43
N PHE A 136 -7.66 -8.29 15.16
CA PHE A 136 -7.42 -8.33 16.60
C PHE A 136 -8.02 -7.10 17.28
N PRO A 137 -8.41 -7.23 18.56
CA PRO A 137 -8.91 -6.10 19.32
C PRO A 137 -7.78 -5.14 19.68
N VAL A 138 -8.09 -3.84 19.63
CA VAL A 138 -7.24 -2.76 20.14
C VAL A 138 -7.99 -2.07 21.27
N THR A 139 -7.42 -2.05 22.47
CA THR A 139 -8.06 -1.51 23.67
C THR A 139 -7.51 -0.13 24.02
N LEU A 140 -8.39 0.86 24.13
CA LEU A 140 -8.01 2.23 24.50
C LEU A 140 -7.65 2.31 25.98
N SER A 141 -6.51 2.91 26.30
CA SER A 141 -6.03 3.11 27.69
C SER A 141 -6.48 4.44 28.29
N GLN A 142 -6.93 5.39 27.46
CA GLN A 142 -7.38 6.73 27.84
C GLN A 142 -8.43 7.26 26.86
N ASP A 143 -9.14 8.32 27.26
CA ASP A 143 -10.03 9.07 26.36
C ASP A 143 -9.21 9.72 25.23
N ALA A 144 -9.77 9.70 24.01
CA ALA A 144 -9.12 10.26 22.83
C ALA A 144 -10.14 10.77 21.79
N SER A 145 -9.68 11.61 20.88
CA SER A 145 -10.40 12.00 19.67
C SER A 145 -9.43 11.80 18.53
N ILE A 146 -9.64 10.78 17.71
CA ILE A 146 -8.75 10.45 16.59
C ILE A 146 -9.30 10.96 15.27
N GLU A 147 -8.42 11.37 14.36
CA GLU A 147 -8.82 11.77 13.02
C GLU A 147 -9.08 10.53 12.13
N TYR A 148 -10.12 10.61 11.31
CA TYR A 148 -10.37 9.64 10.25
C TYR A 148 -10.74 10.33 8.94
N ILE A 149 -10.42 9.67 7.83
CA ILE A 149 -10.69 10.17 6.49
C ILE A 149 -12.01 9.54 6.00
N SER A 150 -12.96 10.38 5.60
CA SER A 150 -14.17 9.92 4.93
C SER A 150 -14.71 11.00 4.01
N ASP A 151 -15.37 10.64 2.91
CA ASP A 151 -16.05 11.60 2.01
C ASP A 151 -15.17 12.74 1.48
N GLY A 152 -13.86 12.51 1.35
CA GLY A 152 -12.90 13.52 0.93
C GLY A 152 -12.60 14.59 1.99
N GLY A 153 -12.96 14.34 3.26
CA GLY A 153 -12.71 15.22 4.39
C GLY A 153 -12.10 14.48 5.59
N ILE A 154 -11.57 15.27 6.52
CA ILE A 154 -11.07 14.81 7.81
C ILE A 154 -12.18 15.01 8.84
N HIS A 155 -12.44 13.96 9.61
CA HIS A 155 -13.45 13.91 10.67
C HIS A 155 -12.81 13.39 11.96
N THR A 156 -13.52 13.51 13.08
CA THR A 156 -13.05 13.03 14.38
C THR A 156 -13.95 11.94 14.94
N LEU A 157 -13.33 10.92 15.53
CA LEU A 157 -13.99 9.86 16.28
C LEU A 157 -13.64 10.00 17.77
N ASP A 158 -14.63 10.35 18.58
CA ASP A 158 -14.48 10.46 20.03
C ASP A 158 -14.54 9.08 20.68
N LEU A 159 -13.46 8.70 21.37
CA LEU A 159 -13.27 7.41 22.02
C LEU A 159 -13.05 7.57 23.53
N LYS A 160 -13.43 6.55 24.29
CA LYS A 160 -13.28 6.46 25.74
C LYS A 160 -12.27 5.43 26.16
N ALA A 161 -11.65 5.66 27.32
CA ALA A 161 -10.83 4.66 27.96
C ALA A 161 -11.63 3.36 28.16
N GLY A 162 -11.07 2.24 27.69
CA GLY A 162 -11.71 0.93 27.71
C GLY A 162 -12.56 0.60 26.48
N ASP A 163 -12.74 1.53 25.54
CA ASP A 163 -13.31 1.19 24.23
C ASP A 163 -12.41 0.18 23.51
N GLN A 164 -13.04 -0.66 22.68
CA GLN A 164 -12.35 -1.67 21.89
C GLN A 164 -12.63 -1.44 20.41
N LEU A 165 -11.58 -1.11 19.67
CA LEU A 165 -11.56 -1.10 18.21
C LEU A 165 -11.20 -2.51 17.73
N THR A 166 -11.56 -2.84 16.50
CA THR A 166 -11.03 -4.03 15.80
C THR A 166 -10.05 -3.55 14.74
N TYR A 167 -8.80 -3.95 14.84
CA TYR A 167 -7.82 -3.73 13.77
C TYR A 167 -8.20 -4.58 12.56
N LEU A 168 -8.29 -3.95 11.39
CA LEU A 168 -8.66 -4.63 10.15
C LEU A 168 -7.46 -4.83 9.24
N ARG A 169 -6.70 -3.79 8.92
CA ARG A 169 -5.49 -3.90 8.09
C ARG A 169 -4.59 -2.68 8.12
N TYR A 170 -3.33 -2.86 7.74
CA TYR A 170 -2.47 -1.76 7.34
C TYR A 170 -2.77 -1.34 5.88
N LEU A 171 -2.64 -0.05 5.60
CA LEU A 171 -2.71 0.51 4.25
C LEU A 171 -1.31 0.84 3.75
N GLY A 172 -0.78 2.01 4.12
CA GLY A 172 0.50 2.57 3.71
C GLY A 172 0.71 3.90 4.43
N GLU A 173 1.95 4.42 4.47
CA GLU A 173 2.27 5.73 5.07
C GLU A 173 1.81 5.92 6.54
N GLY A 174 1.68 4.83 7.30
CA GLY A 174 1.19 4.88 8.68
C GLY A 174 -0.34 4.87 8.82
N PHE A 175 -1.10 4.74 7.73
CA PHE A 175 -2.55 4.59 7.78
C PHE A 175 -3.00 3.15 7.97
N THR A 176 -4.07 2.97 8.73
CA THR A 176 -4.70 1.68 9.00
C THR A 176 -6.21 1.80 8.94
N VAL A 177 -6.89 0.69 8.70
CA VAL A 177 -8.34 0.57 8.80
C VAL A 177 -8.67 -0.09 10.14
N VAL A 178 -9.56 0.53 10.91
CA VAL A 178 -10.13 -0.04 12.13
C VAL A 178 -11.65 -0.09 12.05
N ALA A 179 -12.28 -1.01 12.75
CA ALA A 179 -13.72 -1.03 12.94
C ALA A 179 -14.12 -0.67 14.38
N TYR A 180 -15.17 0.14 14.51
CA TYR A 180 -15.80 0.48 15.78
C TYR A 180 -17.30 0.63 15.57
N GLU A 181 -18.11 0.06 16.46
CA GLU A 181 -19.58 0.07 16.40
C GLU A 181 -20.18 -0.34 15.02
N GLY A 182 -19.48 -1.21 14.29
CA GLY A 182 -19.92 -1.71 12.98
C GLY A 182 -19.63 -0.79 11.79
N ALA A 183 -18.85 0.28 11.99
CA ALA A 183 -18.33 1.13 10.92
C ALA A 183 -16.80 0.99 10.80
N GLU A 184 -16.28 1.16 9.59
CA GLU A 184 -14.84 1.16 9.27
C GLU A 184 -14.32 2.61 9.21
N TYR A 185 -13.08 2.80 9.66
CA TYR A 185 -12.42 4.10 9.76
C TYR A 185 -10.98 3.99 9.28
N ASP A 186 -10.63 4.81 8.29
CA ASP A 186 -9.26 4.99 7.83
C ASP A 186 -8.60 6.07 8.71
N ILE A 187 -7.64 5.67 9.54
CA ILE A 187 -7.02 6.52 10.55
C ILE A 187 -5.50 6.50 10.43
N ASN A 188 -4.84 7.52 11.00
CA ASN A 188 -3.40 7.46 11.23
C ASN A 188 -3.12 6.54 12.44
N GLU A 189 -2.42 5.43 12.20
CA GLU A 189 -2.10 4.43 13.25
C GLU A 189 -1.28 5.05 14.39
N ALA A 190 -0.45 6.07 14.10
CA ALA A 190 0.37 6.74 15.10
C ALA A 190 -0.49 7.37 16.21
N GLU A 191 -1.72 7.80 15.91
CA GLU A 191 -2.64 8.33 16.91
C GLU A 191 -3.06 7.29 17.94
N LEU A 192 -3.01 5.99 17.61
CA LEU A 192 -3.34 4.90 18.54
C LEU A 192 -2.16 4.43 19.39
N ARG A 193 -0.91 4.66 18.97
CA ARG A 193 0.27 4.01 19.58
C ARG A 193 0.48 4.33 21.06
N ASP A 194 0.22 5.58 21.44
CA ASP A 194 0.41 6.04 22.83
C ASP A 194 -0.86 5.91 23.70
N ILE A 195 -2.01 5.61 23.08
CA ILE A 195 -3.32 5.60 23.73
C ILE A 195 -3.99 4.22 23.72
N SER A 196 -3.31 3.19 23.23
CA SER A 196 -3.83 1.83 23.14
C SER A 196 -2.73 0.77 23.27
N ASP A 197 -3.11 -0.50 23.21
CA ASP A 197 -2.21 -1.66 23.20
C ASP A 197 -1.72 -2.06 21.79
N ILE A 198 -2.07 -1.31 20.74
CA ILE A 198 -1.80 -1.67 19.34
C ILE A 198 -0.32 -1.98 19.05
N GLY A 199 0.61 -1.23 19.65
CA GLY A 199 2.05 -1.40 19.41
C GLY A 199 2.62 -2.73 19.92
N SER A 200 1.84 -3.51 20.66
CA SER A 200 2.21 -4.83 21.16
C SER A 200 1.54 -5.99 20.41
N MET A 201 0.64 -5.68 19.47
CA MET A 201 -0.17 -6.68 18.77
C MET A 201 0.58 -7.21 17.53
N PRO A 202 0.61 -8.54 17.33
CA PRO A 202 1.19 -9.12 16.13
C PRO A 202 0.23 -8.98 14.94
N THR A 203 0.78 -8.56 13.80
CA THR A 203 0.05 -8.57 12.53
C THR A 203 0.31 -9.89 11.80
N VAL A 204 -0.76 -10.54 11.34
CA VAL A 204 -0.69 -11.76 10.52
C VAL A 204 -1.46 -11.49 9.25
N GLU A 205 -0.79 -11.64 8.11
CA GLU A 205 -1.32 -11.28 6.79
C GLU A 205 -0.97 -12.35 5.75
N ASP A 206 -1.95 -12.67 4.93
CA ASP A 206 -1.78 -13.50 3.74
C ASP A 206 -2.02 -12.63 2.50
N GLN A 207 -0.96 -12.40 1.74
CA GLN A 207 -0.98 -11.62 0.49
C GLN A 207 -1.18 -12.56 -0.70
N TRP A 208 -2.31 -12.40 -1.39
CA TRP A 208 -2.72 -13.26 -2.49
C TRP A 208 -2.68 -12.55 -3.83
N VAL A 209 -2.25 -13.26 -4.87
CA VAL A 209 -2.38 -12.82 -6.26
C VAL A 209 -2.98 -13.93 -7.11
N ARG A 210 -4.03 -13.60 -7.87
CA ARG A 210 -4.55 -14.47 -8.93
C ARG A 210 -3.71 -14.25 -10.17
N VAL A 211 -3.23 -15.33 -10.78
CA VAL A 211 -2.35 -15.28 -11.94
C VAL A 211 -2.90 -16.14 -13.06
N THR A 212 -2.48 -15.89 -14.30
CA THR A 212 -2.72 -16.81 -15.42
C THR A 212 -1.49 -17.70 -15.61
N CYS A 213 -1.63 -19.01 -15.41
CA CYS A 213 -0.56 -19.97 -15.60
C CYS A 213 -0.31 -20.25 -17.09
N ALA A 214 0.84 -20.84 -17.41
CA ALA A 214 1.18 -21.20 -18.80
C ALA A 214 0.17 -22.15 -19.49
N ASP A 215 -0.62 -22.90 -18.72
CA ASP A 215 -1.70 -23.77 -19.21
C ASP A 215 -3.06 -23.06 -19.33
N GLY A 216 -3.12 -21.76 -19.00
CA GLY A 216 -4.32 -20.93 -19.05
C GLY A 216 -5.22 -21.03 -17.81
N THR A 217 -4.86 -21.83 -16.80
CA THR A 217 -5.59 -21.83 -15.53
C THR A 217 -5.35 -20.55 -14.74
N GLN A 218 -6.29 -20.20 -13.85
CA GLN A 218 -6.21 -18.97 -13.04
C GLN A 218 -6.31 -19.23 -11.52
N PRO A 219 -5.31 -19.90 -10.92
CA PRO A 219 -5.27 -20.14 -9.48
C PRO A 219 -4.76 -18.91 -8.72
N TRP A 220 -4.78 -19.03 -7.40
CA TRP A 220 -4.23 -18.07 -6.45
C TRP A 220 -2.84 -18.49 -5.99
N LEU A 221 -1.95 -17.53 -5.85
CA LEU A 221 -0.61 -17.69 -5.27
C LEU A 221 -0.53 -16.94 -3.95
N LEU A 222 0.00 -17.60 -2.92
CA LEU A 222 0.32 -16.98 -1.64
C LEU A 222 1.75 -16.45 -1.69
N TYR A 223 1.94 -15.13 -1.53
CA TYR A 223 3.25 -14.48 -1.60
C TYR A 223 4.30 -15.18 -0.72
N ALA A 224 3.97 -15.42 0.56
CA ALA A 224 4.85 -16.06 1.52
C ALA A 224 5.29 -17.49 1.14
N SER A 225 4.52 -18.19 0.29
CA SER A 225 4.88 -19.52 -0.20
C SER A 225 5.70 -19.49 -1.49
N VAL A 226 5.68 -18.37 -2.21
CA VAL A 226 6.28 -18.23 -3.53
C VAL A 226 7.64 -17.53 -3.46
N ILE A 227 7.80 -16.56 -2.57
CA ILE A 227 8.99 -15.71 -2.52
C ILE A 227 10.29 -16.47 -2.24
N ASP A 228 10.22 -17.57 -1.50
CA ASP A 228 11.36 -18.43 -1.17
C ASP A 228 11.64 -19.51 -2.23
N HIS A 229 10.84 -19.57 -3.30
CA HIS A 229 11.03 -20.57 -4.35
C HIS A 229 12.28 -20.28 -5.18
N PRO A 230 13.12 -21.29 -5.49
CA PRO A 230 14.27 -21.09 -6.37
C PRO A 230 13.87 -20.46 -7.71
N GLY A 231 14.63 -19.45 -8.14
CA GLY A 231 14.37 -18.72 -9.37
C GLY A 231 13.35 -17.60 -9.25
N ILE A 232 12.82 -17.37 -8.04
CA ILE A 232 12.00 -16.21 -7.70
C ILE A 232 12.79 -15.28 -6.80
N VAL A 233 12.59 -13.98 -6.99
CA VAL A 233 13.19 -12.92 -6.17
C VAL A 233 12.14 -11.87 -5.85
N PRO A 234 12.33 -11.04 -4.80
CA PRO A 234 11.52 -9.85 -4.60
C PRO A 234 11.51 -8.98 -5.86
N SER A 235 10.34 -8.42 -6.19
CA SER A 235 10.23 -7.46 -7.31
C SER A 235 11.20 -6.30 -7.06
N PRO A 236 12.00 -5.90 -8.07
CA PRO A 236 12.77 -4.67 -7.96
C PRO A 236 11.81 -3.48 -7.79
N MET A 237 12.11 -2.59 -6.85
CA MET A 237 11.34 -1.36 -6.62
C MET A 237 12.16 -0.21 -7.18
N LEU A 238 11.76 0.31 -8.34
CA LEU A 238 12.50 1.35 -9.05
C LEU A 238 12.11 2.75 -8.58
N ALA A 239 10.80 2.98 -8.44
CA ALA A 239 10.21 4.19 -7.90
C ALA A 239 8.78 3.92 -7.43
N TYR A 240 8.16 4.92 -6.80
CA TYR A 240 6.75 4.86 -6.42
C TYR A 240 5.86 4.68 -7.65
N GLY A 241 4.97 3.68 -7.62
CA GLY A 241 4.04 3.44 -8.73
C GLY A 241 4.67 2.84 -9.99
N GLU A 242 5.95 2.45 -9.95
CA GLU A 242 6.68 1.93 -11.10
C GLU A 242 7.05 0.46 -10.93
N ALA A 243 6.49 -0.39 -11.79
CA ALA A 243 6.93 -1.77 -11.95
C ALA A 243 6.67 -2.24 -13.39
N SER A 244 7.55 -3.10 -13.89
CA SER A 244 7.41 -3.76 -15.19
C SER A 244 7.95 -5.17 -15.12
N ASP A 245 7.65 -5.97 -16.14
CA ASP A 245 8.35 -7.24 -16.36
C ASP A 245 9.86 -7.00 -16.50
N ILE A 246 10.63 -8.04 -16.19
CA ILE A 246 12.07 -7.97 -16.16
C ILE A 246 12.63 -8.05 -17.58
N ALA A 247 13.50 -7.12 -17.96
CA ALA A 247 14.24 -7.27 -19.21
C ALA A 247 15.28 -8.41 -19.05
N PRO A 248 15.45 -9.31 -20.03
CA PRO A 248 16.40 -10.42 -19.93
C PRO A 248 17.83 -9.99 -19.57
N GLU A 249 18.26 -8.84 -20.06
CA GLU A 249 19.56 -8.22 -19.77
C GLU A 249 19.74 -7.77 -18.31
N ASP A 250 18.65 -7.45 -17.61
CA ASP A 250 18.67 -6.96 -16.23
C ASP A 250 18.57 -8.09 -15.20
N ALA A 251 18.15 -9.28 -15.63
CA ALA A 251 17.82 -10.39 -14.74
C ALA A 251 18.97 -10.80 -13.81
N GLU A 252 20.22 -10.80 -14.27
CA GLU A 252 21.35 -11.16 -13.43
C GLU A 252 21.66 -10.08 -12.39
N GLN A 253 21.56 -8.81 -12.77
CA GLN A 253 21.77 -7.69 -11.84
C GLN A 253 20.70 -7.71 -10.74
N ILE A 254 19.44 -7.90 -11.12
CA ILE A 254 18.32 -8.01 -10.17
C ILE A 254 18.53 -9.19 -9.21
N ARG A 255 19.01 -10.34 -9.70
CA ARG A 255 19.35 -11.49 -8.85
C ARG A 255 20.42 -11.13 -7.83
N MET A 256 21.48 -10.45 -8.27
CA MET A 256 22.57 -10.02 -7.40
C MET A 256 22.09 -9.03 -6.33
N ASP A 257 21.24 -8.07 -6.70
CA ASP A 257 20.71 -7.07 -5.78
C ASP A 257 19.76 -7.70 -4.76
N ALA A 258 18.90 -8.63 -5.18
CA ALA A 258 18.03 -9.39 -4.29
C ALA A 258 18.83 -10.20 -3.25
N GLU A 259 19.90 -10.87 -3.69
CA GLU A 259 20.78 -11.63 -2.80
C GLU A 259 21.56 -10.71 -1.84
N ALA A 260 22.06 -9.58 -2.33
CA ALA A 260 22.74 -8.60 -1.49
C ALA A 260 21.82 -8.05 -0.40
N ASN A 261 20.56 -7.73 -0.75
CA ASN A 261 19.55 -7.28 0.20
C ASN A 261 19.22 -8.36 1.22
N ARG A 262 19.01 -9.62 0.80
CA ARG A 262 18.77 -10.75 1.70
C ARG A 262 19.89 -10.90 2.73
N LEU A 263 21.15 -10.87 2.29
CA LEU A 263 22.32 -10.96 3.16
C LEU A 263 22.46 -9.76 4.10
N ALA A 264 22.09 -8.56 3.66
CA ALA A 264 22.08 -7.37 4.51
C ALA A 264 21.09 -7.52 5.67
N TYR A 265 19.89 -8.06 5.43
CA TYR A 265 18.89 -8.30 6.48
C TYR A 265 19.24 -9.46 7.40
N GLU A 266 19.79 -10.56 6.89
CA GLU A 266 20.25 -11.70 7.72
C GLU A 266 21.45 -11.33 8.61
N GLY A 267 22.21 -10.30 8.25
CA GLY A 267 23.32 -9.76 9.03
C GLY A 267 22.91 -8.79 10.15
N VAL A 268 21.64 -8.38 10.22
CA VAL A 268 21.09 -7.54 11.30
C VAL A 268 20.49 -8.46 12.35
N GLU A 269 21.19 -8.69 13.47
CA GLU A 269 20.55 -9.38 14.60
C GLU A 269 19.34 -8.56 15.09
N PRO A 270 18.18 -9.20 15.33
CA PRO A 270 17.02 -8.52 15.89
C PRO A 270 17.35 -8.11 17.34
N GLY A 271 17.77 -6.86 17.51
CA GLY A 271 18.12 -6.29 18.82
C GLY A 271 19.27 -5.28 18.84
N SER A 272 19.98 -5.03 17.73
CA SER A 272 21.03 -4.00 17.70
C SER A 272 20.56 -2.69 17.09
N LEU A 273 19.57 -2.05 17.72
CA LEU A 273 19.41 -0.60 17.65
C LEU A 273 19.37 -0.11 19.09
N GLU A 274 20.55 0.26 19.61
CA GLU A 274 20.70 1.03 20.86
C GLU A 274 20.16 2.45 20.69
#